data_AF-A0A1J5P9G2-F1
#
_entry.id   AF-A0A1J5P9G2-F1
#
_cell.length_a   1.000
_cell.length_b   1.000
_cell.length_c   1.000
_cell.angle_alpha   90.00
_cell.angle_beta   90.00
_cell.angle_gamma   90.00
#
_symmetry.space_group_name_H-M   'P 1'
#
loop_
_entity.id
_entity.type
_entity.pdbx_description
1 polymer ?
#
loop_
_entity_poly.entity_id
_entity_poly.type
_entity_poly.pdbx_seq_one_letter_code
_entity_poly.pdbx_strand_id
1 'polypeptide(L)'
;METFFAATGATINTTKKPRAFYDLKADRIHMPPIGTFHNAAGYYGTLSHELTHWTGAASRLDRLSRFDDRKAYAFEELVAEIGNCLLCATLGLTPDFGQSGAYIEGWLRALKEDNRAIFRAASEAQKAVDFVLALTEGKMSVAAE
;
A
#
# COMPACT_ATOMS: atom_id res chain seq x y z
N MET A 1 -13.83 6.73 5.47
CA MET A 1 -12.65 5.87 5.33
C MET A 1 -13.03 4.51 4.74
N GLU A 2 -13.88 3.71 5.40
CA GLU A 2 -14.40 2.45 4.85
C GLU A 2 -14.95 2.59 3.41
N THR A 3 -15.77 3.62 3.15
CA THR A 3 -16.31 3.91 1.80
C THR A 3 -15.21 4.14 0.75
N PHE A 4 -14.11 4.79 1.12
CA PHE A 4 -12.99 5.05 0.21
C PHE A 4 -12.31 3.73 -0.18
N PHE A 5 -11.94 2.91 0.80
CA PHE A 5 -11.31 1.62 0.55
C PHE A 5 -12.22 0.66 -0.21
N ALA A 6 -13.53 0.65 0.09
CA ALA A 6 -14.49 -0.13 -0.67
C ALA A 6 -14.62 0.33 -2.14
N ALA A 7 -14.55 1.65 -2.39
CA ALA A 7 -14.67 2.20 -3.74
C ALA A 7 -13.54 1.73 -4.67
N THR A 8 -12.34 1.45 -4.13
CA THR A 8 -11.19 0.91 -4.88
C THR A 8 -11.51 -0.42 -5.57
N GLY A 9 -12.47 -1.19 -5.06
CA GLY A 9 -12.78 -2.53 -5.55
C GLY A 9 -11.78 -3.61 -5.10
N ALA A 10 -10.80 -3.27 -4.25
CA ALA A 10 -9.93 -4.27 -3.64
C ALA A 10 -10.76 -5.20 -2.72
N THR A 11 -10.55 -6.51 -2.86
CA THR A 11 -11.14 -7.48 -1.93
C THR A 11 -10.38 -7.44 -0.62
N ILE A 12 -11.03 -7.00 0.47
CA ILE A 12 -10.42 -6.89 1.79
C ILE A 12 -11.08 -7.91 2.72
N ASN A 13 -10.30 -8.87 3.20
CA ASN A 13 -10.76 -9.92 4.11
C ASN A 13 -10.19 -9.71 5.52
N THR A 14 -11.05 -9.87 6.53
CA THR A 14 -10.66 -9.78 7.93
C THR A 14 -10.69 -11.16 8.60
N THR A 15 -9.58 -11.57 9.23
CA THR A 15 -9.56 -12.79 10.07
C THR A 15 -8.78 -12.55 11.36
N LYS A 16 -8.81 -13.51 12.31
CA LYS A 16 -8.04 -13.43 13.56
C LYS A 16 -6.52 -13.57 13.39
N LYS A 17 -6.02 -13.83 12.18
CA LYS A 17 -4.57 -13.91 11.91
C LYS A 17 -3.94 -12.53 12.15
N PRO A 18 -2.94 -12.39 13.04
CA PRO A 18 -2.38 -11.09 13.44
C PRO A 18 -1.35 -10.58 12.43
N ARG A 19 -1.68 -10.60 11.14
CA ARG A 19 -0.81 -10.13 10.05
C ARG A 19 -1.62 -9.46 8.94
N ALA A 20 -1.21 -8.27 8.52
CA ALA A 20 -1.64 -7.67 7.26
C ALA A 20 -0.75 -8.19 6.11
N PHE A 21 -1.34 -8.36 4.93
CA PHE A 21 -0.61 -8.68 3.70
C PHE A 21 -1.53 -8.59 2.47
N TYR A 22 -0.97 -8.19 1.34
CA TYR A 22 -1.52 -8.44 0.01
C TYR A 22 -1.16 -9.84 -0.48
N ASP A 23 -2.16 -10.66 -0.78
CA ASP A 23 -2.03 -11.99 -1.36
C ASP A 23 -2.11 -11.91 -2.89
N LEU A 24 -0.96 -11.83 -3.55
CA LEU A 24 -0.87 -11.71 -5.00
C LEU A 24 -1.55 -12.86 -5.76
N LYS A 25 -1.53 -14.09 -5.20
CA LYS A 25 -2.11 -15.26 -5.87
C LYS A 25 -3.63 -15.24 -5.82
N ALA A 26 -4.20 -14.80 -4.70
CA ALA A 26 -5.64 -14.71 -4.52
C ALA A 26 -6.22 -13.33 -4.87
N ASP A 27 -5.38 -12.37 -5.27
CA ASP A 27 -5.70 -10.97 -5.54
C ASP A 27 -6.59 -10.32 -4.46
N ARG A 28 -6.14 -10.42 -3.19
CA ARG A 28 -6.88 -9.89 -2.04
C ARG A 28 -5.97 -9.33 -0.97
N ILE A 29 -6.47 -8.37 -0.22
CA ILE A 29 -5.83 -7.85 0.98
C ILE A 29 -6.38 -8.60 2.19
N HIS A 30 -5.49 -9.05 3.07
CA HIS A 30 -5.86 -9.59 4.37
C HIS A 30 -5.51 -8.57 5.46
N MET A 31 -6.47 -8.29 6.35
CA MET A 31 -6.28 -7.45 7.54
C MET A 31 -6.63 -8.21 8.83
N PRO A 32 -5.92 -7.99 9.94
CA PRO A 32 -6.42 -8.33 11.27
C PRO A 32 -7.67 -7.50 11.62
N PRO A 33 -8.45 -7.87 12.66
CA PRO A 33 -9.59 -7.07 13.08
C PRO A 33 -9.12 -5.70 13.56
N ILE A 34 -9.82 -4.62 13.20
CA ILE A 34 -9.42 -3.24 13.57
C ILE A 34 -9.17 -3.05 15.07
N GLY A 35 -9.91 -3.75 15.93
CA GLY A 35 -9.75 -3.72 17.39
C GLY A 35 -8.42 -4.29 17.91
N THR A 36 -7.59 -4.90 17.06
CA THR A 36 -6.23 -5.34 17.44
C THR A 36 -5.16 -4.29 17.18
N PHE A 37 -5.52 -3.15 16.56
CA PHE A 37 -4.62 -2.03 16.33
C PHE A 37 -4.73 -1.02 17.48
N HIS A 38 -3.66 -0.27 17.73
CA HIS A 38 -3.63 0.74 18.79
C HIS A 38 -4.64 1.88 18.56
N ASN A 39 -4.88 2.23 17.30
CA ASN A 39 -5.85 3.22 16.89
C ASN A 39 -6.27 2.99 15.42
N ALA A 40 -7.29 3.72 14.98
CA ALA A 40 -7.79 3.63 13.60
C ALA A 40 -6.76 4.07 12.55
N ALA A 41 -5.90 5.05 12.85
CA ALA A 41 -4.88 5.52 11.91
C ALA A 41 -3.87 4.42 11.60
N GLY A 42 -3.45 3.63 12.59
CA GLY A 42 -2.57 2.47 12.38
C GLY A 42 -3.22 1.40 11.51
N TYR A 43 -4.52 1.14 11.69
CA TYR A 43 -5.26 0.21 10.82
C TYR A 43 -5.31 0.71 9.36
N TYR A 44 -5.72 1.96 9.14
CA TYR A 44 -5.87 2.51 7.79
C TYR A 44 -4.54 2.82 7.11
N GLY A 45 -3.47 3.12 7.85
CA GLY A 45 -2.12 3.22 7.32
C GLY A 45 -1.61 1.85 6.86
N THR A 46 -1.77 0.82 7.70
CA THR A 46 -1.46 -0.57 7.31
C THR A 46 -2.27 -1.00 6.08
N LEU A 47 -3.56 -0.67 6.02
CA LEU A 47 -4.39 -0.96 4.86
C LEU A 47 -3.93 -0.18 3.61
N SER A 48 -3.46 1.07 3.76
CA SER A 48 -2.92 1.87 2.66
C SER A 48 -1.62 1.28 2.10
N HIS A 49 -0.76 0.73 2.97
CA HIS A 49 0.44 -0.02 2.57
C HIS A 49 0.06 -1.23 1.71
N GLU A 50 -0.82 -2.09 2.22
CA GLU A 50 -1.25 -3.29 1.49
C GLU A 50 -2.04 -2.95 0.21
N LEU A 51 -2.79 -1.86 0.21
CA LEU A 51 -3.46 -1.36 -0.99
C LEU A 51 -2.46 -0.89 -2.04
N THR A 52 -1.36 -0.27 -1.62
CA THR A 52 -0.29 0.12 -2.53
C THR A 52 0.33 -1.11 -3.20
N HIS A 53 0.59 -2.18 -2.44
CA HIS A 53 0.99 -3.48 -3.02
C HIS A 53 -0.06 -4.05 -3.96
N TRP A 54 -1.34 -3.98 -3.58
CA TRP A 54 -2.44 -4.44 -4.42
C TRP A 54 -2.36 -3.80 -5.81
N THR A 55 -2.12 -2.49 -5.94
CA THR A 55 -1.96 -1.84 -7.26
C THR A 55 -0.87 -2.45 -8.15
N GLY A 56 0.12 -3.13 -7.57
CA GLY A 56 1.27 -3.69 -8.28
C GLY A 56 1.01 -4.97 -9.06
N ALA A 57 -0.18 -5.58 -8.98
CA ALA A 57 -0.45 -6.81 -9.73
C ALA A 57 -0.44 -6.60 -11.26
N ALA A 58 -0.26 -7.70 -12.00
CA ALA A 58 -0.18 -7.70 -13.46
C ALA A 58 -1.43 -7.13 -14.16
N SER A 59 -2.61 -7.27 -13.55
CA SER A 59 -3.87 -6.71 -14.05
C SER A 59 -4.02 -5.19 -13.82
N ARG A 60 -3.06 -4.56 -13.14
CA ARG A 60 -3.09 -3.15 -12.73
C ARG A 60 -1.81 -2.43 -13.18
N LEU A 61 -0.89 -2.11 -12.27
CA LEU A 61 0.34 -1.39 -12.59
C LEU A 61 1.54 -2.29 -12.91
N ASP A 62 1.36 -3.62 -12.86
CA ASP A 62 2.33 -4.60 -13.36
C ASP A 62 3.75 -4.43 -12.77
N ARG A 63 3.85 -4.06 -11.49
CA ARG A 63 5.13 -3.94 -10.78
C ARG A 63 5.61 -5.31 -10.31
N LEU A 64 4.71 -6.14 -9.79
CA LEU A 64 5.02 -7.40 -9.11
C LEU A 64 5.33 -8.57 -10.03
N SER A 65 4.94 -8.52 -11.32
CA SER A 65 5.25 -9.56 -12.31
C SER A 65 6.73 -9.57 -12.71
N ARG A 66 7.45 -8.47 -12.46
CA ARG A 66 8.81 -8.23 -12.92
C ARG A 66 9.88 -8.55 -11.87
N PHE A 67 9.47 -9.15 -10.76
CA PHE A 67 10.26 -9.25 -9.53
C PHE A 67 10.52 -10.70 -9.13
N ASP A 68 11.69 -11.22 -9.51
CA ASP A 68 12.13 -12.60 -9.21
C ASP A 68 13.22 -12.68 -8.11
N ASP A 69 13.61 -11.56 -7.50
CA ASP A 69 14.70 -11.54 -6.50
C ASP A 69 14.41 -10.73 -5.23
N ARG A 70 15.30 -10.86 -4.23
CA ARG A 70 15.17 -10.15 -2.93
C ARG A 70 15.32 -8.62 -3.05
N LYS A 71 16.05 -8.12 -4.05
CA LYS A 71 16.25 -6.67 -4.22
C LYS A 71 14.98 -6.02 -4.73
N ALA A 72 14.33 -6.69 -5.68
CA ALA A 72 13.03 -6.35 -6.18
C ALA A 72 11.96 -6.29 -5.06
N TYR A 73 11.96 -7.26 -4.14
CA TYR A 73 11.08 -7.24 -2.98
C TYR A 73 11.33 -6.00 -2.08
N ALA A 74 12.59 -5.70 -1.76
CA ALA A 74 12.92 -4.53 -0.94
C ALA A 74 12.55 -3.19 -1.62
N PHE A 75 12.65 -3.12 -2.95
CA PHE A 75 12.22 -1.97 -3.73
C PHE A 75 10.69 -1.80 -3.68
N GLU A 76 9.93 -2.88 -3.81
CA GLU A 76 8.47 -2.81 -3.73
C GLU A 76 7.96 -2.45 -2.32
N GLU A 77 8.61 -2.91 -1.25
CA GLU A 77 8.29 -2.45 0.12
C GLU A 77 8.56 -0.94 0.28
N LEU A 78 9.61 -0.41 -0.37
CA LEU A 78 9.85 1.04 -0.38
C LEU A 78 8.75 1.79 -1.15
N VAL A 79 8.29 1.24 -2.28
CA VAL A 79 7.14 1.80 -3.03
C VAL A 79 5.89 1.81 -2.15
N ALA A 80 5.61 0.70 -1.46
CA ALA A 80 4.44 0.56 -0.59
C ALA A 80 4.45 1.53 0.59
N GLU A 81 5.60 1.73 1.24
CA GLU A 81 5.70 2.67 2.36
C GLU A 81 5.56 4.12 1.90
N ILE A 82 6.17 4.49 0.75
CA ILE A 82 5.98 5.85 0.20
C ILE A 82 4.51 6.05 -0.21
N GLY A 83 3.88 5.04 -0.81
CA GLY A 83 2.46 5.07 -1.17
C GLY A 83 1.55 5.19 0.05
N ASN A 84 1.86 4.47 1.14
CA ASN A 84 1.21 4.62 2.44
C ASN A 84 1.29 6.07 2.95
N CYS A 85 2.48 6.68 2.93
CA CYS A 85 2.66 8.08 3.31
C CYS A 85 1.78 9.03 2.50
N LEU A 86 1.78 8.87 1.18
CA LEU A 86 1.04 9.72 0.25
C LEU A 86 -0.48 9.55 0.40
N LEU A 87 -0.98 8.32 0.52
CA LEU A 87 -2.39 8.03 0.76
C LEU A 87 -2.84 8.55 2.13
N CYS A 88 -2.07 8.30 3.18
CA CYS A 88 -2.38 8.83 4.50
C CYS A 88 -2.48 10.35 4.49
N ALA A 89 -1.52 11.05 3.86
CA ALA A 89 -1.55 12.50 3.73
C ALA A 89 -2.81 12.98 2.99
N THR A 90 -3.18 12.30 1.90
CA THR A 90 -4.39 12.62 1.11
C THR A 90 -5.68 12.40 1.91
N LEU A 91 -5.70 11.38 2.75
CA LEU A 91 -6.87 10.98 3.56
C LEU A 91 -6.95 11.71 4.92
N GLY A 92 -6.02 12.61 5.21
CA GLY A 92 -5.95 13.32 6.50
C GLY A 92 -5.56 12.41 7.67
N LEU A 93 -4.87 11.31 7.39
CA LEU A 93 -4.36 10.37 8.39
C LEU A 93 -2.88 10.64 8.69
N THR A 94 -2.48 10.37 9.93
CA THR A 94 -1.06 10.29 10.28
C THR A 94 -0.58 8.84 10.04
N PRO A 95 0.43 8.63 9.18
CA PRO A 95 1.00 7.30 9.00
C PRO A 95 1.58 6.75 10.31
N ASP A 96 1.37 5.47 10.57
CA ASP A 96 2.00 4.75 11.68
C ASP A 96 3.09 3.82 11.15
N PHE A 97 4.34 4.07 11.55
CA PHE A 97 5.52 3.33 11.11
C PHE A 97 5.99 2.29 12.14
N GLY A 98 5.18 1.96 13.15
CA GLY A 98 5.55 1.01 14.20
C GLY A 98 5.97 -0.37 13.67
N GLN A 99 5.51 -0.76 12.48
CA GLN A 99 5.88 -2.01 11.80
C GLN A 99 6.98 -1.83 10.73
N SER A 100 7.26 -0.60 10.30
CA SER A 100 8.22 -0.30 9.22
C SER A 100 9.68 -0.50 9.62
N GLY A 101 9.97 -0.62 10.93
CA GLY A 101 11.32 -0.81 11.46
C GLY A 101 12.04 -2.04 10.89
N ALA A 102 11.31 -3.08 10.49
CA ALA A 102 11.88 -4.29 9.87
C ALA A 102 12.50 -4.02 8.48
N TYR A 103 12.12 -2.94 7.80
CA TYR A 103 12.48 -2.67 6.40
C TYR A 103 13.52 -1.54 6.24
N ILE A 104 13.72 -0.72 7.28
CA ILE A 104 14.63 0.44 7.25
C ILE A 104 16.06 0.04 6.85
N GLU A 105 16.59 -1.08 7.36
CA GLU A 105 17.93 -1.53 7.01
C GLU A 105 18.05 -1.89 5.52
N GLY A 106 17.02 -2.55 4.98
CA GLY A 106 16.93 -2.89 3.56
C GLY A 106 16.87 -1.65 2.67
N TRP A 107 16.06 -0.66 3.05
CA TRP A 107 15.97 0.62 2.33
C TRP A 107 17.29 1.38 2.37
N LEU A 108 17.93 1.50 3.54
CA LEU A 108 19.23 2.16 3.67
C LEU A 108 20.30 1.51 2.78
N ARG A 109 20.29 0.19 2.66
CA ARG A 109 21.21 -0.53 1.78
C ARG A 109 20.91 -0.24 0.31
N ALA A 110 19.64 -0.34 -0.11
CA ALA A 110 19.23 -0.04 -1.48
C ALA A 110 19.59 1.40 -1.90
N LEU A 111 19.40 2.37 -1.00
CA LEU A 111 19.72 3.78 -1.23
C LEU A 111 21.23 4.06 -1.30
N LYS A 112 22.05 3.30 -0.57
CA LYS A 112 23.50 3.38 -0.67
C LYS A 112 24.03 2.76 -1.97
N GLU A 113 23.41 1.67 -2.42
CA GLU A 113 23.79 1.00 -3.67
C GLU A 113 23.33 1.77 -4.91
N ASP A 114 22.18 2.46 -4.84
CA ASP A 114 21.63 3.26 -5.93
C ASP A 114 20.88 4.50 -5.42
N ASN A 115 21.51 5.67 -5.58
CA ASN A 115 20.93 6.96 -5.20
C ASN A 115 19.70 7.37 -6.03
N ARG A 116 19.43 6.70 -7.16
CA ARG A 116 18.22 6.90 -7.96
C ARG A 116 17.07 6.01 -7.53
N ALA A 117 17.31 5.01 -6.67
CA ALA A 117 16.27 4.10 -6.20
C ALA A 117 15.12 4.84 -5.52
N ILE A 118 15.39 5.88 -4.72
CA ILE A 118 14.34 6.67 -4.06
C ILE A 118 13.42 7.38 -5.05
N PHE A 119 13.97 7.97 -6.10
CA PHE A 119 13.18 8.69 -7.11
C PHE A 119 12.31 7.74 -7.91
N ARG A 120 12.85 6.55 -8.24
CA ARG A 120 12.08 5.49 -8.91
C ARG A 120 10.95 4.98 -8.02
N ALA A 121 11.26 4.68 -6.75
CA ALA A 121 10.25 4.21 -5.81
C ALA A 121 9.15 5.25 -5.59
N ALA A 122 9.52 6.52 -5.43
CA ALA A 122 8.56 7.62 -5.30
C ALA A 122 7.68 7.79 -6.54
N SER A 123 8.26 7.65 -7.75
CA SER A 123 7.48 7.71 -8.99
C SER A 123 6.47 6.57 -9.09
N GLU A 124 6.85 5.34 -8.75
CA GLU A 124 5.95 4.19 -8.74
C GLU A 124 4.88 4.31 -7.64
N ALA A 125 5.24 4.84 -6.47
CA ALA A 125 4.32 5.10 -5.38
C ALA A 125 3.26 6.15 -5.78
N GLN A 126 3.68 7.24 -6.43
CA GLN A 126 2.74 8.24 -6.93
C GLN A 126 1.75 7.65 -7.93
N LYS A 127 2.23 6.84 -8.89
CA LYS A 127 1.34 6.14 -9.83
C LYS A 127 0.34 5.22 -9.12
N ALA A 128 0.77 4.53 -8.06
CA ALA A 128 -0.11 3.70 -7.24
C ALA A 128 -1.21 4.52 -6.56
N VAL A 129 -0.85 5.66 -5.97
CA VAL A 129 -1.80 6.57 -5.33
C VAL A 129 -2.76 7.16 -6.35
N ASP A 130 -2.26 7.67 -7.48
CA ASP A 130 -3.09 8.24 -8.54
C ASP A 130 -4.11 7.22 -9.07
N PHE A 131 -3.67 5.96 -9.27
CA PHE A 131 -4.55 4.87 -9.67
C PHE A 131 -5.66 4.62 -8.64
N VAL A 132 -5.32 4.57 -7.35
CA VAL A 132 -6.32 4.40 -6.27
C VAL A 132 -7.31 5.56 -6.27
N LEU A 133 -6.82 6.81 -6.31
CA LEU A 133 -7.68 7.99 -6.27
C LEU A 133 -8.64 8.03 -7.46
N ALA A 134 -8.17 7.74 -8.66
CA ALA A 134 -9.01 7.68 -9.86
C ALA A 134 -10.17 6.67 -9.75
N LEU A 135 -9.95 5.52 -9.08
CA LEU A 135 -11.01 4.53 -8.82
C LEU A 135 -12.07 5.05 -7.83
N THR A 136 -11.67 5.92 -6.91
CA THR A 136 -12.56 6.46 -5.87
C THR A 136 -13.31 7.71 -6.32
N GLU A 137 -12.67 8.61 -7.07
CA GLU A 137 -13.29 9.84 -7.59
C GLU A 137 -14.44 9.54 -8.56
N GLY A 138 -14.25 8.56 -9.46
CA GLY A 138 -15.29 8.15 -10.41
C GLY A 138 -16.51 7.48 -9.77
N LYS A 139 -16.43 7.03 -8.52
CA LYS A 139 -17.55 6.41 -7.79
C LYS A 139 -18.16 7.34 -6.74
N MET A 140 -17.40 8.28 -6.19
CA MET A 140 -17.92 9.27 -5.25
C MET A 140 -18.73 10.37 -5.94
N SER A 141 -18.51 10.65 -7.23
CA SER A 141 -19.39 11.53 -8.01
C SER A 141 -20.75 10.91 -8.33
N VAL A 142 -20.79 9.60 -8.61
CA VAL A 142 -22.03 8.88 -8.96
C VAL A 142 -22.92 8.60 -7.74
N ALA A 143 -22.37 8.52 -6.54
CA ALA A 143 -23.13 8.34 -5.31
C ALA A 143 -23.74 9.65 -4.75
N ALA A 144 -23.42 10.80 -5.36
CA ALA A 144 -23.89 12.12 -4.97
C ALA A 144 -25.01 12.67 -5.90
N GLU A 145 -25.38 11.93 -6.94
CA GLU A 145 -26.55 12.16 -7.81
C GLU A 145 -27.68 11.18 -7.48
#